data_AF-A0A7W3VGX2-F1
#
_entry.id   AF-A0A7W3VGX2-F1
#
_cell.length_a   1.000
_cell.length_b   1.000
_cell.length_c   1.000
_cell.angle_alpha   90.00
_cell.angle_beta   90.00
_cell.angle_gamma   90.00
#
_symmetry.space_group_name_H-M   'P 1'
#
loop_
_entity.id
_entity.type
_entity.pdbx_description
1 polymer ?
#
loop_
_entity_poly.entity_id
_entity_poly.type
_entity_poly.pdbx_seq_one_letter_code
_entity_poly.pdbx_strand_id
1 'polypeptide(L)' 'MNTVINFFKTWTPIRYIRLGLALLLLFQTIDSKLWVLGIPAAYLFIQAVFNFGCKNNSCQR' A
#
# COMPACT_ATOMS: atom_id res chain seq x y z
N MET A 1 -5.24 -8.91 -21.56
CA MET A 1 -5.59 -9.37 -20.20
C MET A 1 -4.38 -9.89 -19.38
N ASN A 2 -3.13 -9.72 -19.84
CA ASN A 2 -1.96 -10.33 -19.18
C ASN A 2 -1.16 -9.35 -18.29
N THR A 3 -1.36 -8.05 -18.46
CA THR A 3 -0.57 -7.00 -17.78
C THR A 3 -0.92 -6.88 -16.30
N VAL A 4 -2.22 -6.96 -15.95
CA VAL A 4 -2.70 -6.86 -14.57
C VAL A 4 -2.23 -8.06 -13.73
N ILE A 5 -2.30 -9.28 -14.29
CA ILE A 5 -1.88 -10.50 -13.61
C ILE A 5 -0.36 -10.46 -13.35
N ASN A 6 0.43 -10.07 -14.34
CA ASN A 6 1.89 -9.92 -14.18
C ASN A 6 2.25 -8.82 -13.17
N PHE A 7 1.47 -7.76 -13.11
CA PHE A 7 1.66 -6.70 -12.12
C PHE A 7 1.56 -7.26 -10.70
N PHE A 8 0.48 -7.96 -10.33
CA PHE A 8 0.34 -8.55 -9.00
C PHE A 8 1.28 -9.74 -8.73
N LYS A 9 1.69 -10.48 -9.77
CA LYS A 9 2.64 -11.59 -9.63
C LYS A 9 4.03 -11.14 -9.13
N THR A 10 4.41 -9.90 -9.41
CA THR A 10 5.70 -9.32 -8.97
C THR A 10 5.64 -8.69 -7.59
N TRP A 11 4.49 -8.70 -6.92
CA TRP A 11 4.34 -8.06 -5.62
C TRP A 11 4.92 -8.91 -4.49
N THR A 12 5.80 -8.31 -3.72
CA THR A 12 6.33 -8.89 -2.48
C THR A 12 5.27 -8.89 -1.37
N PRO A 13 5.30 -9.85 -0.41
CA PRO A 13 4.35 -9.93 0.72
C PRO A 13 4.16 -8.61 1.48
N ILE A 14 5.23 -7.82 1.64
CA ILE A 14 5.17 -6.53 2.35
C ILE A 14 4.27 -5.50 1.65
N ARG A 15 4.14 -5.54 0.32
CA ARG A 15 3.24 -4.64 -0.42
C ARG A 15 1.78 -4.95 -0.08
N TYR A 16 1.42 -6.21 0.07
CA TYR A 16 0.07 -6.62 0.49
C TYR A 16 -0.23 -6.17 1.93
N ILE A 17 0.75 -6.27 2.83
CA ILE A 17 0.61 -5.77 4.21
C ILE A 17 0.39 -4.26 4.22
N ARG A 18 1.20 -3.50 3.48
CA ARG A 18 1.03 -2.03 3.36
C ARG A 18 -0.34 -1.68 2.78
N LEU A 19 -0.79 -2.41 1.75
CA LEU A 19 -2.11 -2.21 1.16
C LEU A 19 -3.23 -2.51 2.17
N GLY A 20 -3.13 -3.61 2.91
CA GLY A 20 -4.10 -3.97 3.95
C GLY A 20 -4.19 -2.91 5.05
N LEU A 21 -3.04 -2.43 5.54
CA LEU A 21 -2.99 -1.34 6.53
C LEU A 21 -3.57 -0.03 5.99
N ALA A 22 -3.29 0.31 4.73
CA ALA A 22 -3.85 1.49 4.09
C ALA A 22 -5.39 1.42 4.05
N LEU A 23 -5.95 0.25 3.69
CA LEU A 23 -7.39 0.04 3.67
C LEU A 23 -8.00 0.12 5.08
N LEU A 24 -7.39 -0.51 6.08
CA LEU A 24 -7.85 -0.44 7.47
C LEU A 24 -7.87 0.99 8.00
N LEU A 25 -6.80 1.76 7.76
CA LEU A 25 -6.75 3.17 8.16
C LEU A 25 -7.76 4.02 7.40
N LEU A 26 -8.01 3.72 6.13
CA LEU A 26 -9.04 4.41 5.36
C LEU A 26 -10.43 4.16 5.94
N PHE A 27 -10.77 2.91 6.28
CA PHE A 27 -12.02 2.59 6.98
C PHE A 27 -12.12 3.37 8.29
N GLN A 28 -11.07 3.35 9.10
CA GLN A 28 -11.06 4.07 10.38
C GLN A 28 -11.18 5.58 10.22
N THR A 29 -10.58 6.15 9.17
CA THR A 29 -10.71 7.57 8.80
C THR A 29 -12.17 7.94 8.55
N ILE A 30 -12.89 7.07 7.84
CA ILE A 30 -14.31 7.28 7.49
C ILE A 30 -15.20 7.09 8.72
N ASP A 31 -15.06 5.97 9.44
CA ASP A 31 -15.88 5.62 10.60
C ASP A 31 -15.73 6.62 11.75
N SER A 32 -14.48 6.95 12.10
CA SER A 32 -14.19 7.86 13.21
C SER A 32 -14.22 9.34 12.79
N LYS A 33 -14.49 9.63 11.51
CA LYS A 33 -14.40 10.97 10.89
C LYS A 33 -13.06 11.67 11.16
N LEU A 34 -12.00 10.88 11.39
CA LEU A 34 -10.70 11.37 11.82
C LEU A 34 -9.79 11.52 10.60
N TRP A 35 -10.01 12.58 9.82
CA TRP A 35 -9.37 12.84 8.53
C TRP A 35 -7.84 12.85 8.55
N VAL A 36 -7.22 13.12 9.71
CA VAL A 36 -5.75 13.07 9.87
C VAL A 36 -5.19 11.68 9.57
N LEU A 37 -5.96 10.60 9.81
CA LEU A 37 -5.58 9.23 9.49
C LEU A 37 -5.61 8.95 7.97
N GLY A 38 -6.26 9.82 7.19
CA GLY A 38 -6.24 9.76 5.73
C GLY A 38 -4.84 9.99 5.15
N ILE A 39 -4.00 10.78 5.83
CA ILE A 39 -2.61 11.05 5.40
C ILE A 39 -1.76 9.78 5.43
N PRO A 40 -1.62 9.04 6.56
CA PRO A 40 -0.88 7.80 6.58
C PRO A 40 -1.54 6.70 5.73
N ALA A 41 -2.87 6.68 5.60
CA ALA A 41 -3.56 5.77 4.69
C ALA A 41 -3.15 5.98 3.23
N ALA A 42 -3.19 7.23 2.75
CA ALA A 42 -2.77 7.59 1.40
C ALA A 42 -1.28 7.27 1.19
N TYR A 43 -0.42 7.62 2.16
CA TYR A 43 1.01 7.34 2.08
C TYR A 43 1.31 5.83 1.93
N LEU A 44 0.66 4.98 2.75
CA LEU A 44 0.81 3.52 2.67
C LEU A 44 0.25 2.95 1.37
N PHE A 45 -0.88 3.49 0.87
CA PHE A 45 -1.47 3.07 -0.38
C PHE A 45 -0.54 3.34 -1.57
N ILE A 46 -0.03 4.57 -1.68
CA ILE A 46 0.90 4.96 -2.74
C ILE A 46 2.15 4.06 -2.59
N GLN A 47 2.68 3.84 -1.38
CA GLN A 47 3.83 2.94 -1.17
C GLN A 47 3.57 1.50 -1.58
N ALA A 48 2.35 0.98 -1.41
CA ALA A 48 2.01 -0.37 -1.86
C ALA A 48 1.98 -0.49 -3.39
N VAL A 49 1.39 0.52 -4.06
CA VAL A 49 1.22 0.53 -5.53
C VAL A 49 2.53 0.81 -6.26
N PHE A 50 3.27 1.84 -5.83
CA PHE A 50 4.46 2.33 -6.52
C PHE A 50 5.77 1.84 -5.91
N ASN A 51 5.72 1.26 -4.70
CA ASN A 51 6.89 0.68 -4.03
C ASN A 51 8.07 1.65 -3.82
N PHE A 52 7.78 2.95 -3.69
CA PHE A 52 8.79 3.92 -3.27
C PHE A 52 9.07 3.77 -1.77
N GLY A 53 10.23 4.25 -1.34
CA GLY A 53 10.71 4.12 0.05
C GLY A 53 11.63 2.92 0.28
N CYS A 54 11.66 1.95 -0.63
CA CYS A 54 12.72 0.93 -0.68
C CYS A 54 13.94 1.50 -1.43
N LYS A 55 14.82 2.22 -0.72
CA LYS A 55 16.12 2.67 -1.25
C LYS A 55 16.95 1.43 -1.66
N ASN A 56 17.59 1.46 -2.82
CA ASN A 56 18.50 0.40 -3.29
C ASN A 56 17.91 -1.02 -3.34
N ASN A 57 16.65 -1.21 -3.76
CA ASN A 57 16.08 -2.54 -3.93
C ASN A 57 16.17 -3.44 -2.68
N SER A 58 16.33 -2.87 -1.47
CA SER A 58 16.48 -3.65 -0.23
C SER A 58 15.23 -4.46 0.15
N CYS A 59 14.14 -4.27 -0.59
CA CYS A 59 12.89 -5.02 -0.47
C CYS A 59 12.75 -6.13 -1.53
N GLN A 60 13.80 -6.44 -2.31
CA GLN A 60 13.84 -7.63 -3.15
C GLN A 60 14.36 -8.82 -2.35
N ARG A 61 13.43 -9.72 -1.99
CA ARG A 61 13.69 -11.16 -1.96
C ARG A 61 12.43 -11.88 -2.43
#